data_AF-A0A925XEM0-F1
#
_entry.id   AF-A0A925XEM0-F1
#
_cell.length_a   1.000
_cell.length_b   1.000
_cell.length_c   1.000
_cell.angle_alpha   90.00
_cell.angle_beta   90.00
_cell.angle_gamma   90.00
#
_symmetry.space_group_name_H-M   'P 1'
#
loop_
_entity.id
_entity.type
_entity.pdbx_description
1 polymer ?
#
loop_
_entity_poly.entity_id
_entity_poly.type
_entity_poly.pdbx_seq_one_letter_code
_entity_poly.pdbx_strand_id
1 'polypeptide(L)'
;AAGLDVVSDGEWWRKSYIGVIAELAHGFELSLNPADGRPWTVVVDKLTPKQPGFIAQEIRFLKQLTNKRIKATLPAPALLGERMWDPVKSSKAYPTRDAFVRDCVPILHREAELLRDEGVSILQIDDPHLCLFVDDGVRKQYDDPDRAADFAVDMDNQVIDGIEGLKLAVHLCRRAGARARGEAEHRGGYDPILRQLGRLKVGHITMEFTSPGAGDMSVFQRLPEHIEIGLGCVSCQPGQIDSADTIVERVEMALRYLSPERITLNPDCGFAPGSAADVSIDEVYVKLQNEVTAAYRLREKHG
;
A
#
# COMPACT_ATOMS: atom_id res chain seq x y z
N ALA A 1 7.17 23.35 -5.89
CA ALA A 1 7.18 21.88 -5.77
C ALA A 1 7.34 21.54 -4.29
N ALA A 2 6.43 20.75 -3.68
CA ALA A 2 6.18 20.72 -2.24
C ALA A 2 7.38 20.41 -1.31
N GLY A 3 8.51 19.94 -1.85
CA GLY A 3 9.76 19.74 -1.11
C GLY A 3 10.02 18.31 -0.63
N LEU A 4 9.29 17.33 -1.17
CA LEU A 4 9.42 15.91 -0.83
C LEU A 4 10.84 15.36 -1.06
N ASP A 5 11.28 14.48 -0.16
CA ASP A 5 12.57 13.78 -0.22
C ASP A 5 12.56 12.57 -1.17
N VAL A 6 11.41 11.88 -1.22
CA VAL A 6 11.14 10.74 -2.09
C VAL A 6 9.89 11.05 -2.90
N VAL A 7 9.92 10.78 -4.20
CA VAL A 7 8.79 11.00 -5.12
C VAL A 7 8.31 9.68 -5.71
N SER A 8 7.07 9.65 -6.17
CA SER A 8 6.51 8.55 -6.96
C SER A 8 6.12 9.04 -8.34
N ASP A 9 5.78 8.10 -9.22
CA ASP A 9 5.15 8.35 -10.52
C ASP A 9 3.68 8.80 -10.40
N GLY A 10 3.14 8.85 -9.17
CA GLY A 10 1.74 9.13 -8.88
C GLY A 10 0.78 8.09 -9.44
N GLU A 11 1.29 6.97 -9.96
CA GLU A 11 0.54 5.93 -10.67
C GLU A 11 -0.34 6.47 -11.82
N TRP A 12 0.04 7.60 -12.42
CA TRP A 12 -0.80 8.31 -13.40
C TRP A 12 -1.10 7.53 -14.68
N TRP A 13 -0.28 6.54 -15.04
CA TRP A 13 -0.51 5.70 -16.21
C TRP A 13 -1.40 4.49 -15.89
N ARG A 14 -1.77 4.31 -14.61
CA ARG A 14 -2.59 3.20 -14.13
C ARG A 14 -4.02 3.69 -13.89
N LYS A 15 -4.99 3.03 -14.51
CA LYS A 15 -6.41 3.28 -14.21
C LYS A 15 -6.78 2.86 -12.77
N SER A 16 -6.06 1.88 -12.23
CA SER A 16 -6.23 1.33 -10.89
C SER A 16 -4.93 0.66 -10.47
N TYR A 17 -4.48 0.91 -9.23
CA TYR A 17 -3.26 0.30 -8.70
C TYR A 17 -3.32 -1.24 -8.67
N ILE A 18 -4.49 -1.82 -8.40
CA ILE A 18 -4.69 -3.27 -8.51
C ILE A 18 -4.86 -3.73 -9.95
N GLY A 19 -5.49 -2.90 -10.79
CA GLY A 19 -5.77 -3.20 -12.20
C GLY A 19 -4.50 -3.39 -13.04
N VAL A 20 -3.35 -2.90 -12.57
CA VAL A 20 -2.06 -3.05 -13.25
C VAL A 20 -1.69 -4.50 -13.52
N ILE A 21 -2.16 -5.48 -12.71
CA ILE A 21 -1.91 -6.90 -13.00
C ILE A 21 -2.44 -7.33 -14.37
N ALA A 22 -3.53 -6.71 -14.84
CA ALA A 22 -4.08 -6.96 -16.16
C ALA A 22 -3.29 -6.27 -17.28
N GLU A 23 -2.41 -5.32 -16.98
CA GLU A 23 -1.39 -4.82 -17.93
C GLU A 23 -0.18 -5.75 -17.99
N LEU A 24 0.15 -6.42 -16.87
CA LEU A 24 1.29 -7.33 -16.76
C LEU A 24 1.00 -8.74 -17.31
N ALA A 25 -0.26 -9.18 -17.32
CA ALA A 25 -0.64 -10.53 -17.73
C ALA A 25 -1.96 -10.61 -18.48
N HIS A 26 -2.11 -11.65 -19.30
CA HIS A 26 -3.39 -12.10 -19.85
C HIS A 26 -4.14 -12.96 -18.82
N GLY A 27 -5.42 -13.25 -19.11
CA GLY A 27 -6.27 -14.12 -18.27
C GLY A 27 -7.43 -13.39 -17.59
N PHE A 28 -7.59 -12.08 -17.84
CA PHE A 28 -8.65 -11.25 -17.27
C PHE A 28 -9.72 -10.87 -18.30
N GLU A 29 -10.96 -10.74 -17.84
CA GLU A 29 -12.06 -10.09 -18.55
C GLU A 29 -12.61 -8.89 -17.78
N LEU A 30 -13.22 -7.96 -18.51
CA LEU A 30 -14.01 -6.90 -17.88
C LEU A 30 -15.44 -7.42 -17.62
N SER A 31 -15.88 -7.30 -16.38
CA SER A 31 -17.22 -7.62 -15.92
C SER A 31 -17.82 -6.46 -15.14
N LEU A 32 -18.98 -6.68 -14.51
CA LEU A 32 -19.61 -5.76 -13.59
C LEU A 32 -19.63 -6.41 -12.21
N ASN A 33 -19.24 -5.66 -11.19
CA ASN A 33 -19.31 -6.13 -9.82
C ASN A 33 -20.78 -6.35 -9.43
N PRO A 34 -21.17 -7.56 -8.99
CA PRO A 34 -22.56 -7.86 -8.63
C PRO A 34 -23.11 -6.98 -7.50
N ALA A 35 -22.24 -6.45 -6.63
CA ALA A 35 -22.64 -5.67 -5.47
C ALA A 35 -23.05 -4.22 -5.81
N ASP A 36 -22.39 -3.59 -6.78
CA ASP A 36 -22.56 -2.15 -7.07
C ASP A 36 -22.63 -1.80 -8.58
N GLY A 37 -22.52 -2.79 -9.46
CA GLY A 37 -22.60 -2.62 -10.91
C GLY A 37 -21.39 -1.91 -11.53
N ARG A 38 -20.32 -1.64 -10.78
CA ARG A 38 -19.12 -0.96 -11.31
C ARG A 38 -18.25 -1.90 -12.16
N PRO A 39 -17.46 -1.37 -13.12
CA PRO A 39 -16.52 -2.18 -13.87
C PRO A 39 -15.59 -2.98 -12.96
N TRP A 40 -15.48 -4.29 -13.22
CA TRP A 40 -14.74 -5.23 -12.41
C TRP A 40 -13.84 -6.08 -13.29
N THR A 41 -12.53 -6.09 -13.02
CA THR A 41 -11.58 -6.96 -13.73
C THR A 41 -11.56 -8.31 -13.01
N VAL A 42 -11.92 -9.39 -13.73
CA VAL A 42 -12.06 -10.74 -13.17
C VAL A 42 -11.14 -11.71 -13.89
N VAL A 43 -10.43 -12.56 -13.16
CA VAL A 43 -9.62 -13.64 -13.75
C VAL A 43 -10.52 -14.77 -14.25
N VAL A 44 -10.37 -15.17 -15.50
CA VAL A 44 -11.20 -16.20 -16.16
C VAL A 44 -10.39 -17.26 -16.90
N ASP A 45 -9.09 -17.04 -17.07
CA ASP A 45 -8.15 -18.01 -17.64
C ASP A 45 -6.83 -18.01 -16.86
N LYS A 46 -5.98 -19.00 -17.10
CA LYS A 46 -4.64 -19.07 -16.52
C LYS A 46 -3.83 -17.83 -16.91
N LEU A 47 -3.07 -17.31 -15.95
CA LEU A 47 -2.27 -16.12 -16.18
C LEU A 47 -1.10 -16.47 -17.08
N THR A 48 -0.89 -15.66 -18.11
CA THR A 48 0.32 -15.71 -18.92
C THR A 48 0.90 -14.31 -19.01
N PRO A 49 2.22 -14.11 -18.76
CA PRO A 49 2.84 -12.80 -18.86
C PRO A 49 2.57 -12.14 -20.22
N LYS A 50 2.31 -10.83 -20.20
CA LYS A 50 2.29 -9.95 -21.38
C LYS A 50 3.73 -9.48 -21.65
N GLN A 51 3.92 -8.16 -21.75
CA GLN A 51 5.23 -7.54 -21.74
C GLN A 51 5.55 -7.11 -20.30
N PRO A 52 6.57 -7.70 -19.67
CA PRO A 52 6.99 -7.27 -18.34
C PRO A 52 7.64 -5.88 -18.41
N GLY A 53 7.64 -5.15 -17.30
CA GLY A 53 8.27 -3.83 -17.19
C GLY A 53 7.33 -2.67 -17.50
N PHE A 54 6.01 -2.85 -17.39
CA PHE A 54 5.05 -1.75 -17.54
C PHE A 54 5.33 -0.64 -16.52
N ILE A 55 5.53 -1.02 -15.26
CA ILE A 55 5.83 -0.08 -14.17
C ILE A 55 7.28 0.39 -14.27
N ALA A 56 8.19 -0.51 -14.65
CA ALA A 56 9.58 -0.12 -14.93
C ALA A 56 9.67 0.97 -16.02
N GLN A 57 8.77 0.97 -17.01
CA GLN A 57 8.68 2.03 -18.02
C GLN A 57 8.21 3.37 -17.43
N GLU A 58 7.23 3.35 -16.52
CA GLU A 58 6.78 4.54 -15.78
C GLU A 58 7.97 5.17 -15.01
N ILE A 59 8.74 4.34 -14.31
CA ILE A 59 9.93 4.77 -13.56
C ILE A 59 11.02 5.31 -14.49
N ARG A 60 11.29 4.63 -15.61
CA ARG A 60 12.29 5.07 -16.58
C ARG A 60 11.96 6.45 -17.14
N PHE A 61 10.69 6.72 -17.39
CA PHE A 61 10.22 8.05 -17.78
C PHE A 61 10.39 9.07 -16.64
N LEU A 62 9.97 8.75 -15.41
CA LEU A 62 10.09 9.65 -14.26
C LEU A 62 11.54 10.06 -13.99
N LYS A 63 12.51 9.13 -14.13
CA LYS A 63 13.95 9.41 -13.97
C LYS A 63 14.49 10.44 -14.96
N GLN A 64 13.81 10.68 -16.09
CA GLN A 64 14.19 11.76 -17.01
C GLN A 64 13.79 13.15 -16.48
N LEU A 65 12.91 13.21 -15.48
CA LEU A 65 12.32 14.44 -14.96
C LEU A 65 12.90 14.86 -13.59
N THR A 66 13.60 13.97 -12.89
CA THR A 66 14.09 14.22 -11.53
C THR A 66 15.29 13.36 -11.17
N ASN A 67 16.14 13.89 -10.26
CA ASN A 67 17.22 13.15 -9.61
C ASN A 67 16.88 12.77 -8.15
N LYS A 68 15.65 13.00 -7.71
CA LYS A 68 15.20 12.60 -6.37
C LYS A 68 15.11 11.08 -6.26
N ARG A 69 15.13 10.58 -5.02
CA ARG A 69 14.82 9.18 -4.73
C ARG A 69 13.40 8.86 -5.21
N ILE A 70 13.23 7.68 -5.80
CA ILE A 70 11.95 7.25 -6.37
C ILE A 70 11.42 6.05 -5.60
N LYS A 71 10.13 6.10 -5.27
CA LYS A 71 9.35 4.99 -4.74
C LYS A 71 8.43 4.44 -5.84
N ALA A 72 8.46 3.13 -6.04
CA ALA A 72 7.51 2.40 -6.88
C ALA A 72 6.64 1.47 -6.03
N THR A 73 5.42 1.22 -6.48
CA THR A 73 4.39 0.42 -5.79
C THR A 73 3.96 -0.77 -6.63
N LEU A 74 3.73 -1.90 -5.98
CA LEU A 74 3.09 -3.10 -6.54
C LEU A 74 1.89 -3.49 -5.67
N PRO A 75 0.78 -3.97 -6.24
CA PRO A 75 -0.31 -4.51 -5.43
C PRO A 75 0.07 -5.84 -4.77
N ALA A 76 -0.37 -6.07 -3.54
CA ALA A 76 -0.20 -7.34 -2.87
C ALA A 76 -0.95 -8.48 -3.58
N PRO A 77 -0.38 -9.70 -3.72
CA PRO A 77 -1.04 -10.81 -4.38
C PRO A 77 -2.37 -11.21 -3.73
N ALA A 78 -2.43 -11.24 -2.38
CA ALA A 78 -3.64 -11.64 -1.67
C ALA A 78 -4.78 -10.64 -1.88
N LEU A 79 -4.46 -9.34 -1.95
CA LEU A 79 -5.42 -8.31 -2.34
C LEU A 79 -5.98 -8.55 -3.74
N LEU A 80 -5.16 -8.93 -4.72
CA LEU A 80 -5.66 -9.26 -6.06
C LEU A 80 -6.64 -10.42 -6.01
N GLY A 81 -6.38 -11.44 -5.17
CA GLY A 81 -7.30 -12.53 -4.91
C GLY A 81 -8.68 -12.07 -4.43
N GLU A 82 -8.72 -11.19 -3.42
CA GLU A 82 -9.98 -10.61 -2.91
C GLU A 82 -10.72 -9.77 -3.95
N ARG A 83 -9.98 -9.14 -4.87
CA ARG A 83 -10.51 -8.11 -5.76
C ARG A 83 -10.76 -8.59 -7.17
N MET A 84 -10.32 -9.78 -7.57
CA MET A 84 -10.38 -10.22 -8.97
C MET A 84 -10.76 -11.69 -9.17
N TRP A 85 -10.93 -12.46 -8.10
CA TRP A 85 -11.39 -13.85 -8.19
C TRP A 85 -12.89 -13.96 -7.92
N ASP A 86 -13.61 -14.62 -8.82
CA ASP A 86 -15.03 -14.91 -8.72
C ASP A 86 -15.27 -16.43 -8.65
N PRO A 87 -16.06 -16.94 -7.69
CA PRO A 87 -16.25 -18.37 -7.50
C PRO A 87 -16.92 -19.08 -8.70
N VAL A 88 -17.67 -18.36 -9.54
CA VAL A 88 -18.33 -18.94 -10.71
C VAL A 88 -17.44 -18.83 -11.95
N LYS A 89 -16.88 -17.64 -12.20
CA LYS A 89 -16.13 -17.36 -13.43
C LYS A 89 -14.69 -17.83 -13.37
N SER A 90 -14.05 -17.72 -12.21
CA SER A 90 -12.62 -18.02 -12.05
C SER A 90 -12.36 -19.49 -11.74
N SER A 91 -13.33 -20.20 -11.15
CA SER A 91 -13.14 -21.58 -10.63
C SER A 91 -12.66 -22.60 -11.66
N LYS A 92 -13.01 -22.41 -12.95
CA LYS A 92 -12.53 -23.25 -14.05
C LYS A 92 -11.00 -23.15 -14.25
N ALA A 93 -10.45 -21.94 -14.17
CA ALA A 93 -9.01 -21.70 -14.33
C ALA A 93 -8.26 -21.85 -13.00
N TYR A 94 -8.92 -21.47 -11.90
CA TYR A 94 -8.39 -21.41 -10.55
C TYR A 94 -9.43 -21.94 -9.55
N PRO A 95 -9.36 -23.23 -9.19
CA PRO A 95 -10.35 -23.87 -8.30
C PRO A 95 -10.53 -23.16 -6.96
N THR A 96 -9.49 -22.45 -6.50
CA THR A 96 -9.54 -21.61 -5.29
C THR A 96 -8.93 -20.24 -5.57
N ARG A 97 -9.35 -19.26 -4.78
CA ARG A 97 -8.73 -17.93 -4.75
C ARG A 97 -7.23 -18.01 -4.49
N ASP A 98 -6.80 -18.83 -3.55
CA ASP A 98 -5.38 -19.02 -3.22
C ASP A 98 -4.56 -19.53 -4.41
N ALA A 99 -5.14 -20.37 -5.28
CA ALA A 99 -4.46 -20.82 -6.49
C ALA A 99 -4.20 -19.67 -7.47
N PHE A 100 -5.15 -18.73 -7.58
CA PHE A 100 -4.95 -17.52 -8.37
C PHE A 100 -3.91 -16.59 -7.74
N VAL A 101 -3.99 -16.36 -6.42
CA VAL A 101 -3.02 -15.54 -5.68
C VAL A 101 -1.58 -16.03 -5.89
N ARG A 102 -1.36 -17.36 -5.82
CA ARG A 102 -0.03 -17.95 -6.05
C ARG A 102 0.48 -17.71 -7.48
N ASP A 103 -0.39 -17.78 -8.49
CA ASP A 103 0.00 -17.54 -9.89
C ASP A 103 0.26 -16.04 -10.18
N CYS A 104 -0.22 -15.10 -9.34
CA CYS A 104 0.15 -13.67 -9.43
C CYS A 104 1.60 -13.40 -9.00
N VAL A 105 2.12 -14.16 -8.03
CA VAL A 105 3.46 -13.96 -7.44
C VAL A 105 4.58 -13.89 -8.47
N PRO A 106 4.77 -14.87 -9.39
CA PRO A 106 5.87 -14.81 -10.35
C PRO A 106 5.79 -13.63 -11.32
N ILE A 107 4.57 -13.14 -11.64
CA ILE A 107 4.38 -11.97 -12.50
C ILE A 107 4.82 -10.69 -11.78
N LEU A 108 4.38 -10.53 -10.52
CA LEU A 108 4.74 -9.37 -9.70
C LEU A 108 6.22 -9.40 -9.31
N HIS A 109 6.78 -10.57 -9.02
CA HIS A 109 8.20 -10.74 -8.75
C HIS A 109 9.06 -10.30 -9.94
N ARG A 110 8.65 -10.67 -11.16
CA ARG A 110 9.36 -10.21 -12.37
C ARG A 110 9.34 -8.68 -12.50
N GLU A 111 8.23 -8.04 -12.14
CA GLU A 111 8.15 -6.58 -12.12
C GLU A 111 9.04 -5.98 -11.03
N ALA A 112 9.11 -6.59 -9.84
CA ALA A 112 10.01 -6.19 -8.76
C ALA A 112 11.49 -6.22 -9.19
N GLU A 113 11.92 -7.27 -9.89
CA GLU A 113 13.28 -7.36 -10.45
C GLU A 113 13.57 -6.21 -11.42
N LEU A 114 12.63 -5.90 -12.31
CA LEU A 114 12.80 -4.82 -13.28
C LEU A 114 12.83 -3.45 -12.62
N LEU A 115 12.06 -3.25 -11.54
CA LEU A 115 12.11 -2.01 -10.76
C LEU A 115 13.43 -1.85 -10.02
N ARG A 116 13.99 -2.93 -9.47
CA ARG A 116 15.36 -2.94 -8.94
C ARG A 116 16.36 -2.55 -10.01
N ASP A 117 16.27 -3.15 -11.21
CA ASP A 117 17.19 -2.89 -12.31
C ASP A 117 17.09 -1.43 -12.82
N GLU A 118 15.91 -0.81 -12.74
CA GLU A 118 15.71 0.62 -12.98
C GLU A 118 16.22 1.51 -11.83
N GLY A 119 16.66 0.93 -10.71
CA GLY A 119 17.28 1.66 -9.60
C GLY A 119 16.30 2.48 -8.77
N VAL A 120 15.08 1.98 -8.54
CA VAL A 120 14.16 2.59 -7.56
C VAL A 120 14.80 2.55 -6.17
N SER A 121 14.58 3.59 -5.36
CA SER A 121 15.12 3.65 -4.00
C SER A 121 14.25 2.86 -3.02
N ILE A 122 12.94 2.81 -3.28
CA ILE A 122 11.95 2.09 -2.46
C ILE A 122 11.03 1.29 -3.38
N LEU A 123 10.88 0.01 -3.11
CA LEU A 123 9.83 -0.84 -3.68
C LEU A 123 8.84 -1.18 -2.56
N GLN A 124 7.59 -0.77 -2.75
CA GLN A 124 6.53 -0.95 -1.76
C GLN A 124 5.48 -1.93 -2.28
N ILE A 125 5.12 -2.92 -1.46
CA ILE A 125 3.94 -3.74 -1.69
C ILE A 125 2.75 -3.09 -0.98
N ASP A 126 1.68 -2.80 -1.71
CA ASP A 126 0.45 -2.25 -1.14
C ASP A 126 -0.47 -3.39 -0.71
N ASP A 127 -0.49 -3.69 0.60
CA ASP A 127 -1.31 -4.75 1.20
C ASP A 127 -2.35 -4.22 2.22
N PRO A 128 -3.37 -3.47 1.76
CA PRO A 128 -4.52 -3.18 2.58
C PRO A 128 -5.27 -4.45 3.02
N HIS A 129 -5.17 -5.59 2.31
CA HIS A 129 -5.91 -6.80 2.69
C HIS A 129 -5.37 -7.38 4.00
N LEU A 130 -4.05 -7.51 4.14
CA LEU A 130 -3.40 -7.87 5.40
C LEU A 130 -3.81 -6.90 6.52
N CYS A 131 -3.85 -5.60 6.24
CA CYS A 131 -4.25 -4.58 7.21
C CYS A 131 -5.70 -4.79 7.70
N LEU A 132 -6.63 -5.28 6.87
CA LEU A 132 -8.02 -5.46 7.27
C LEU A 132 -8.22 -6.50 8.39
N PHE A 133 -7.27 -7.41 8.62
CA PHE A 133 -7.33 -8.38 9.71
C PHE A 133 -7.17 -7.76 11.11
N VAL A 134 -6.97 -6.44 11.22
CA VAL A 134 -7.13 -5.69 12.48
C VAL A 134 -8.59 -5.57 12.94
N ASP A 135 -9.53 -5.72 12.00
CA ASP A 135 -10.97 -5.56 12.25
C ASP A 135 -11.61 -6.92 12.57
N ASP A 136 -12.21 -7.04 13.75
CA ASP A 136 -12.87 -8.27 14.22
C ASP A 136 -14.02 -8.72 13.30
N GLY A 137 -14.72 -7.78 12.68
CA GLY A 137 -15.79 -8.07 11.71
C GLY A 137 -15.25 -8.67 10.40
N VAL A 138 -14.03 -8.30 9.99
CA VAL A 138 -13.33 -8.94 8.87
C VAL A 138 -12.86 -10.32 9.29
N ARG A 139 -12.21 -10.45 10.46
CA ARG A 139 -11.70 -11.74 10.96
C ARG A 139 -12.78 -12.82 11.03
N LYS A 140 -13.99 -12.46 11.45
CA LYS A 140 -15.16 -13.37 11.53
C LYS A 140 -15.64 -13.93 10.18
N GLN A 141 -15.20 -13.36 9.06
CA GLN A 141 -15.52 -13.85 7.72
C GLN A 141 -14.61 -15.01 7.28
N TYR A 142 -13.59 -15.34 8.07
CA TYR A 142 -12.62 -16.39 7.79
C TYR A 142 -12.74 -17.49 8.84
N ASP A 143 -12.68 -18.75 8.41
CA ASP A 143 -12.62 -19.90 9.31
C ASP A 143 -11.35 -19.84 10.19
N ASP A 144 -10.24 -19.39 9.59
CA ASP A 144 -8.96 -19.17 10.26
C ASP A 144 -8.34 -17.85 9.76
N PRO A 145 -8.64 -16.71 10.43
CA PRO A 145 -8.13 -15.41 10.02
C PRO A 145 -6.61 -15.28 10.17
N ASP A 146 -5.99 -15.99 11.11
CA ASP A 146 -4.54 -15.94 11.30
C ASP A 146 -3.81 -16.69 10.18
N ARG A 147 -4.36 -17.82 9.72
CA ARG A 147 -3.86 -18.51 8.53
C ARG A 147 -4.04 -17.69 7.26
N ALA A 148 -5.16 -16.99 7.12
CA ALA A 148 -5.39 -16.12 5.97
C ALA A 148 -4.41 -14.93 5.95
N ALA A 149 -4.18 -14.29 7.10
CA ALA A 149 -3.17 -13.25 7.25
C ALA A 149 -1.75 -13.79 7.05
N ASP A 150 -1.46 -15.00 7.53
CA ASP A 150 -0.17 -15.67 7.30
C ASP A 150 0.07 -15.92 5.81
N PHE A 151 -0.96 -16.31 5.08
CA PHE A 151 -0.91 -16.51 3.64
C PHE A 151 -0.62 -15.20 2.90
N ALA A 152 -1.25 -14.08 3.28
CA ALA A 152 -0.94 -12.77 2.69
C ALA A 152 0.55 -12.41 2.84
N VAL A 153 1.08 -12.55 4.07
CA VAL A 153 2.52 -12.33 4.34
C VAL A 153 3.42 -13.26 3.52
N ASP A 154 3.06 -14.53 3.37
CA ASP A 154 3.85 -15.50 2.59
C ASP A 154 3.92 -15.10 1.12
N MET A 155 2.85 -14.53 0.57
CA MET A 155 2.80 -14.09 -0.82
C MET A 155 3.59 -12.81 -1.03
N ASP A 156 3.46 -11.82 -0.13
CA ASP A 156 4.26 -10.60 -0.16
C ASP A 156 5.76 -10.91 -0.10
N ASN A 157 6.15 -11.78 0.83
CA ASN A 157 7.55 -12.22 0.97
C ASN A 157 8.09 -12.93 -0.26
N GLN A 158 7.24 -13.64 -1.02
CA GLN A 158 7.67 -14.30 -2.26
C GLN A 158 7.79 -13.31 -3.42
N VAL A 159 6.99 -12.25 -3.47
CA VAL A 159 7.13 -11.20 -4.50
C VAL A 159 8.49 -10.52 -4.42
N ILE A 160 9.04 -10.35 -3.22
CA ILE A 160 10.31 -9.65 -2.98
C ILE A 160 11.50 -10.59 -2.70
N ASP A 161 11.34 -11.91 -2.83
CA ASP A 161 12.40 -12.86 -2.50
C ASP A 161 13.63 -12.65 -3.39
N GLY A 162 14.83 -12.53 -2.79
CA GLY A 162 16.07 -12.25 -3.53
C GLY A 162 16.20 -10.84 -4.12
N ILE A 163 15.25 -9.92 -3.84
CA ILE A 163 15.37 -8.52 -4.21
C ILE A 163 16.24 -7.79 -3.18
N GLU A 164 17.40 -7.28 -3.62
CA GLU A 164 18.38 -6.59 -2.79
C GLU A 164 18.82 -5.27 -3.42
N GLY A 165 19.45 -4.39 -2.63
CA GLY A 165 20.01 -3.12 -3.11
C GLY A 165 19.06 -1.92 -3.08
N LEU A 166 17.86 -2.08 -2.53
CA LEU A 166 16.87 -1.02 -2.33
C LEU A 166 16.13 -1.22 -1.00
N LYS A 167 15.37 -0.20 -0.56
CA LYS A 167 14.45 -0.35 0.57
C LYS A 167 13.21 -1.12 0.10
N LEU A 168 12.93 -2.23 0.76
CA LEU A 168 11.68 -2.97 0.62
C LEU A 168 10.68 -2.49 1.67
N ALA A 169 9.44 -2.25 1.27
CA ALA A 169 8.40 -1.73 2.12
C ALA A 169 7.06 -2.47 1.93
N VAL A 170 6.21 -2.47 2.96
CA VAL A 170 4.79 -2.80 2.84
C VAL A 170 3.94 -1.62 3.31
N HIS A 171 2.86 -1.32 2.59
CA HIS A 171 1.86 -0.34 2.98
C HIS A 171 0.59 -1.00 3.50
N LEU A 172 0.19 -0.57 4.69
CA LEU A 172 -0.99 -1.06 5.39
C LEU A 172 -1.96 0.11 5.58
N CYS A 173 -3.08 0.09 4.86
CA CYS A 173 -4.15 1.08 5.05
C CYS A 173 -5.51 0.42 5.29
N ARG A 174 -6.37 1.13 6.03
CA ARG A 174 -7.73 0.70 6.36
C ARG A 174 -8.71 1.18 5.30
N ARG A 175 -8.30 1.08 4.03
CA ARG A 175 -9.05 1.55 2.85
C ARG A 175 -9.45 3.03 2.96
N ALA A 176 -8.50 3.94 3.22
CA ALA A 176 -8.78 5.38 3.32
C ALA A 176 -9.57 5.94 2.10
N GLY A 177 -9.31 5.44 0.89
CA GLY A 177 -10.08 5.81 -0.30
C GLY A 177 -11.56 5.40 -0.25
N ALA A 178 -11.90 4.30 0.42
CA ALA A 178 -13.29 3.92 0.67
C ALA A 178 -13.99 4.93 1.60
N ARG A 179 -13.28 5.41 2.62
CA ARG A 179 -13.78 6.44 3.54
C ARG A 179 -14.00 7.78 2.84
N ALA A 180 -13.08 8.15 1.95
CA ALA A 180 -13.23 9.35 1.11
C ALA A 180 -14.49 9.29 0.22
N ARG A 181 -14.98 8.08 -0.10
CA ARG A 181 -16.24 7.84 -0.83
C ARG A 181 -17.46 7.67 0.08
N GLY A 182 -17.31 7.80 1.40
CA GLY A 182 -18.37 7.59 2.38
C GLY A 182 -18.73 6.12 2.63
N GLU A 183 -17.88 5.17 2.26
CA GLU A 183 -18.06 3.75 2.59
C GLU A 183 -17.67 3.45 4.05
N ALA A 184 -18.11 2.30 4.57
CA ALA A 184 -17.81 1.87 5.94
C ALA A 184 -16.30 1.79 6.20
N GLU A 185 -15.88 2.33 7.36
CA GLU A 185 -14.49 2.27 7.82
C GLU A 185 -14.20 0.92 8.50
N HIS A 186 -13.00 0.39 8.27
CA HIS A 186 -12.46 -0.69 9.09
C HIS A 186 -11.69 -0.11 10.29
N ARG A 187 -11.85 -0.72 11.46
CA ARG A 187 -11.32 -0.19 12.73
C ARG A 187 -10.50 -1.24 13.46
N GLY A 188 -9.54 -0.80 14.26
CA GLY A 188 -8.74 -1.68 15.12
C GLY A 188 -7.27 -1.27 15.15
N GLY A 189 -6.66 -1.45 16.32
CA GLY A 189 -5.21 -1.37 16.49
C GLY A 189 -4.51 -2.53 15.77
N TYR A 190 -3.21 -2.39 15.53
CA TYR A 190 -2.43 -3.39 14.78
C TYR A 190 -2.10 -4.66 15.59
N ASP A 191 -2.44 -4.72 16.87
CA ASP A 191 -2.22 -5.86 17.76
C ASP A 191 -2.60 -7.23 17.17
N PRO A 192 -3.77 -7.40 16.51
CA PRO A 192 -4.20 -8.70 15.98
C PRO A 192 -3.30 -9.27 14.88
N ILE A 193 -2.48 -8.44 14.24
CA ILE A 193 -1.60 -8.85 13.14
C ILE A 193 -0.11 -8.67 13.44
N LEU A 194 0.27 -8.31 14.67
CA LEU A 194 1.67 -8.06 15.04
C LEU A 194 2.61 -9.22 14.72
N ARG A 195 2.14 -10.47 14.92
CA ARG A 195 2.92 -11.65 14.56
C ARG A 195 3.24 -11.68 13.07
N GLN A 196 2.25 -11.37 12.24
CA GLN A 196 2.35 -11.31 10.78
C GLN A 196 3.25 -10.16 10.34
N LEU A 197 3.12 -8.98 10.96
CA LEU A 197 4.01 -7.85 10.70
C LEU A 197 5.48 -8.19 10.96
N GLY A 198 5.77 -8.93 12.04
CA GLY A 198 7.13 -9.40 12.34
C GLY A 198 7.67 -10.48 11.39
N ARG A 199 6.83 -11.07 10.53
CA ARG A 199 7.21 -12.08 9.52
C ARG A 199 7.48 -11.47 8.15
N LEU A 200 7.11 -10.21 7.91
CA LEU A 200 7.40 -9.53 6.65
C LEU A 200 8.92 -9.34 6.51
N LYS A 201 9.46 -9.72 5.35
CA LYS A 201 10.89 -9.58 4.99
C LYS A 201 11.18 -8.19 4.44
N VAL A 202 10.64 -7.15 5.07
CA VAL A 202 10.81 -5.75 4.67
C VAL A 202 11.49 -4.93 5.75
N GLY A 203 12.22 -3.89 5.34
CA GLY A 203 12.86 -2.96 6.27
C GLY A 203 11.99 -1.75 6.62
N HIS A 204 10.79 -1.64 6.06
CA HIS A 204 9.93 -0.47 6.18
C HIS A 204 8.45 -0.87 6.15
N ILE A 205 7.65 -0.44 7.12
CA ILE A 205 6.20 -0.62 7.11
C ILE A 205 5.55 0.75 7.19
N THR A 206 4.69 1.09 6.23
CA THR A 206 3.94 2.34 6.23
C THR A 206 2.52 2.09 6.75
N MET A 207 2.11 2.87 7.74
CA MET A 207 0.96 2.58 8.59
C MET A 207 0.10 3.82 8.76
N GLU A 208 -1.22 3.65 8.67
CA GLU A 208 -2.20 4.71 8.80
C GLU A 208 -2.51 5.08 10.26
N PHE A 209 -2.46 6.37 10.63
CA PHE A 209 -2.71 6.89 12.00
C PHE A 209 -3.49 8.20 12.10
N THR A 210 -3.93 8.84 11.01
CA THR A 210 -4.78 10.05 11.15
C THR A 210 -6.24 9.72 11.45
N SER A 211 -6.69 8.49 11.19
CA SER A 211 -8.06 8.07 11.47
C SER A 211 -8.28 7.76 12.96
N PRO A 212 -9.43 8.16 13.55
CA PRO A 212 -9.77 7.83 14.93
C PRO A 212 -9.80 6.32 15.23
N GLY A 213 -9.96 5.49 14.19
CA GLY A 213 -9.99 4.03 14.31
C GLY A 213 -8.63 3.34 14.27
N ALA A 214 -7.52 4.08 14.15
CA ALA A 214 -6.19 3.52 13.95
C ALA A 214 -5.57 2.84 15.20
N GLY A 215 -6.16 3.03 16.38
CA GLY A 215 -5.61 2.57 17.64
C GLY A 215 -4.49 3.45 18.17
N ASP A 216 -3.78 2.98 19.20
CA ASP A 216 -2.66 3.68 19.81
C ASP A 216 -1.31 3.27 19.17
N MET A 217 -0.34 4.19 19.25
CA MET A 217 1.01 4.03 18.68
C MET A 217 1.94 3.17 19.55
N SER A 218 1.52 2.72 20.74
CA SER A 218 2.31 1.79 21.57
C SER A 218 2.65 0.47 20.87
N VAL A 219 1.90 0.10 19.82
CA VAL A 219 2.18 -1.07 18.99
C VAL A 219 3.60 -1.08 18.40
N PHE A 220 4.20 0.10 18.20
CA PHE A 220 5.56 0.23 17.68
C PHE A 220 6.63 -0.42 18.56
N GLN A 221 6.42 -0.45 19.88
CA GLN A 221 7.35 -1.08 20.83
C GLN A 221 7.45 -2.60 20.64
N ARG A 222 6.46 -3.19 19.95
CA ARG A 222 6.35 -4.63 19.71
C ARG A 222 6.79 -5.03 18.30
N LEU A 223 7.12 -4.06 17.44
CA LEU A 223 7.65 -4.32 16.09
C LEU A 223 9.17 -4.53 16.16
N PRO A 224 9.72 -5.42 15.30
CA PRO A 224 11.17 -5.62 15.22
C PRO A 224 11.95 -4.32 15.05
N GLU A 225 13.08 -4.19 15.74
CA GLU A 225 13.87 -2.94 15.75
C GLU A 225 14.42 -2.52 14.38
N HIS A 226 14.67 -3.49 13.50
CA HIS A 226 15.20 -3.24 12.15
C HIS A 226 14.15 -2.64 11.18
N ILE A 227 12.87 -2.59 11.59
CA ILE A 227 11.80 -2.04 10.76
C ILE A 227 11.70 -0.53 11.00
N GLU A 228 11.86 0.24 9.93
CA GLU A 228 11.48 1.66 9.88
C GLU A 228 9.95 1.77 9.76
N ILE A 229 9.37 2.84 10.31
CA ILE A 229 7.93 3.11 10.30
C ILE A 229 7.66 4.33 9.43
N GLY A 230 6.90 4.10 8.35
CA GLY A 230 6.22 5.16 7.64
C GLY A 230 4.98 5.59 8.41
N LEU A 231 5.07 6.70 9.13
CA LEU A 231 3.98 7.23 9.91
C LEU A 231 3.00 7.98 9.01
N GLY A 232 1.82 7.38 8.81
CA GLY A 232 0.64 8.02 8.22
C GLY A 232 0.20 9.19 9.08
N CYS A 233 0.72 10.38 8.76
CA CYS A 233 0.54 11.58 9.55
C CYS A 233 -0.15 12.70 8.80
N VAL A 234 -0.66 12.44 7.59
CA VAL A 234 -1.45 13.40 6.79
C VAL A 234 -2.74 12.74 6.33
N SER A 235 -3.87 13.37 6.62
CA SER A 235 -5.19 12.85 6.23
C SER A 235 -5.37 12.90 4.70
N CYS A 236 -5.82 11.78 4.15
CA CYS A 236 -6.23 11.69 2.74
C CYS A 236 -7.70 12.06 2.52
N GLN A 237 -8.42 12.46 3.58
CA GLN A 237 -9.83 12.86 3.46
C GLN A 237 -9.95 14.16 2.66
N PRO A 238 -10.78 14.21 1.61
CA PRO A 238 -11.00 15.43 0.82
C PRO A 238 -11.54 16.57 1.69
N GLY A 239 -11.02 17.77 1.50
CA GLY A 239 -11.37 18.97 2.25
C GLY A 239 -10.73 19.08 3.65
N GLN A 240 -10.03 18.05 4.14
CA GLN A 240 -9.34 18.10 5.42
C GLN A 240 -7.84 18.33 5.23
N ILE A 241 -7.38 19.57 5.41
CA ILE A 241 -5.96 19.95 5.32
C ILE A 241 -5.40 20.15 6.73
N ASP A 242 -4.69 19.15 7.26
CA ASP A 242 -3.99 19.26 8.55
C ASP A 242 -2.87 20.29 8.46
N SER A 243 -2.68 21.09 9.52
CA SER A 243 -1.58 22.07 9.60
C SER A 243 -0.25 21.37 9.91
N ALA A 244 0.88 22.05 9.65
CA ALA A 244 2.18 21.53 10.04
C ALA A 244 2.27 21.28 11.57
N ASP A 245 1.65 22.12 12.40
CA ASP A 245 1.63 21.94 13.86
C ASP A 245 0.90 20.65 14.27
N THR A 246 -0.27 20.39 13.68
CA THR A 246 -1.02 19.15 13.92
C THR A 246 -0.22 17.91 13.50
N ILE A 247 0.52 17.99 12.40
CA ILE A 247 1.39 16.89 11.94
C ILE A 247 2.54 16.68 12.91
N VAL A 248 3.20 17.75 13.38
CA VAL A 248 4.27 17.67 14.39
C VAL A 248 3.77 17.03 15.68
N GLU A 249 2.64 17.47 16.22
CA GLU A 249 2.03 16.89 17.43
C GLU A 249 1.80 15.38 17.29
N ARG A 250 1.29 14.95 16.14
CA ARG A 250 1.05 13.54 15.84
C ARG A 250 2.35 12.73 15.75
N VAL A 251 3.40 13.29 15.16
CA VAL A 251 4.73 12.63 15.12
C VAL A 251 5.36 12.58 16.52
N GLU A 252 5.21 13.63 17.33
CA GLU A 252 5.70 13.64 18.71
C GLU A 252 5.02 12.58 19.60
N MET A 253 3.79 12.17 19.28
CA MET A 253 3.16 11.02 19.92
C MET A 253 3.89 9.72 19.56
N ALA A 254 4.29 9.54 18.30
CA ALA A 254 5.05 8.36 17.84
C ALA A 254 6.46 8.31 18.46
N LEU A 255 7.10 9.48 18.63
CA LEU A 255 8.43 9.61 19.25
C LEU A 255 8.50 9.16 20.71
N ARG A 256 7.36 8.94 21.37
CA ARG A 256 7.31 8.32 22.72
C ARG A 256 7.64 6.83 22.67
N TYR A 257 7.56 6.21 21.50
CA TYR A 257 7.69 4.77 21.30
C TYR A 257 8.79 4.38 20.32
N LEU A 258 9.22 5.29 19.45
CA LEU A 258 10.24 5.08 18.42
C LEU A 258 11.32 6.16 18.48
N SER A 259 12.55 5.79 18.12
CA SER A 259 13.59 6.78 17.88
C SER A 259 13.32 7.56 16.59
N PRO A 260 13.74 8.83 16.49
CA PRO A 260 13.51 9.66 15.30
C PRO A 260 14.00 9.02 13.99
N GLU A 261 15.13 8.31 14.03
CA GLU A 261 15.79 7.70 12.87
C GLU A 261 14.98 6.54 12.29
N ARG A 262 14.03 5.98 13.06
CA ARG A 262 13.12 4.93 12.62
C ARG A 262 11.84 5.45 11.99
N ILE A 263 11.63 6.77 11.89
CA ILE A 263 10.38 7.35 11.39
C ILE A 263 10.60 8.03 10.04
N THR A 264 9.76 7.69 9.07
CA THR A 264 9.54 8.49 7.86
C THR A 264 8.12 9.05 7.90
N LEU A 265 7.92 10.26 7.39
CA LEU A 265 6.58 10.84 7.29
C LEU A 265 5.96 10.46 5.94
N ASN A 266 4.68 10.12 5.95
CA ASN A 266 3.87 9.94 4.75
C ASN A 266 2.40 10.27 5.02
N PRO A 267 1.59 10.47 3.97
CA PRO A 267 0.14 10.45 4.08
C PRO A 267 -0.38 9.07 4.49
N ASP A 268 -1.58 9.04 5.06
CA ASP A 268 -2.25 7.81 5.50
C ASP A 268 -2.44 6.77 4.37
N CYS A 269 -2.56 7.22 3.14
CA CYS A 269 -2.80 6.43 1.93
C CYS A 269 -2.48 7.28 0.68
N GLY A 270 -2.68 6.74 -0.53
CA GLY A 270 -2.68 7.54 -1.76
C GLY A 270 -3.83 8.55 -1.84
N PHE A 271 -3.61 9.65 -2.57
CA PHE A 271 -4.62 10.71 -2.81
C PHE A 271 -5.55 10.44 -4.00
N ALA A 272 -5.56 9.21 -4.52
CA ALA A 272 -6.45 8.78 -5.60
C ALA A 272 -7.56 7.87 -5.03
N PRO A 273 -8.65 8.43 -4.45
CA PRO A 273 -9.72 7.64 -3.81
C PRO A 273 -10.62 6.87 -4.80
N GLY A 274 -10.23 6.78 -6.08
CA GLY A 274 -11.02 6.17 -7.16
C GLY A 274 -12.04 7.13 -7.78
N SER A 275 -12.77 6.66 -8.78
CA SER A 275 -13.62 7.49 -9.66
C SER A 275 -14.85 8.13 -9.00
N ALA A 276 -15.10 7.86 -7.72
CA ALA A 276 -16.28 8.30 -6.98
C ALA A 276 -15.98 9.35 -5.91
N ALA A 277 -14.74 9.85 -5.85
CA ALA A 277 -14.38 11.03 -5.07
C ALA A 277 -13.34 11.84 -5.85
N ASP A 278 -13.48 13.16 -5.82
CA ASP A 278 -12.55 14.10 -6.43
C ASP A 278 -11.68 14.73 -5.35
N VAL A 279 -10.37 14.82 -5.61
CA VAL A 279 -9.40 15.44 -4.71
C VAL A 279 -8.60 16.43 -5.52
N SER A 280 -8.72 17.71 -5.16
CA SER A 280 -8.00 18.77 -5.86
C SER A 280 -6.48 18.56 -5.76
N ILE A 281 -5.78 18.68 -6.89
CA ILE A 281 -4.31 18.66 -6.91
C ILE A 281 -3.75 19.81 -6.05
N ASP A 282 -4.42 20.96 -6.02
CA ASP A 282 -4.01 22.10 -5.18
C ASP A 282 -4.15 21.76 -3.69
N GLU A 283 -5.22 21.05 -3.30
CA GLU A 283 -5.37 20.56 -1.93
C GLU A 283 -4.25 19.58 -1.57
N VAL A 284 -3.99 18.59 -2.43
CA VAL A 284 -2.91 17.62 -2.23
C VAL A 284 -1.56 18.32 -2.11
N TYR A 285 -1.31 19.33 -2.94
CA TYR A 285 -0.09 20.11 -2.90
C TYR A 285 0.10 20.80 -1.54
N VAL A 286 -0.93 21.45 -1.01
CA VAL A 286 -0.88 22.10 0.31
C VAL A 286 -0.68 21.08 1.44
N LYS A 287 -1.36 19.93 1.38
CA LYS A 287 -1.17 18.83 2.35
C LYS A 287 0.29 18.38 2.41
N LEU A 288 0.91 18.16 1.25
CA LEU A 288 2.31 17.76 1.14
C LEU A 288 3.28 18.87 1.58
N GLN A 289 2.94 20.15 1.35
CA GLN A 289 3.74 21.26 1.86
C GLN A 289 3.74 21.33 3.40
N ASN A 290 2.58 21.08 4.02
CA ASN A 290 2.46 21.02 5.47
C ASN A 290 3.25 19.85 6.06
N GLU A 291 3.20 18.69 5.40
CA GLU A 291 4.01 17.52 5.76
C GLU A 291 5.52 17.82 5.73
N VAL A 292 5.99 18.42 4.63
CA VAL A 292 7.40 18.80 4.47
C VAL A 292 7.81 19.85 5.50
N THR A 293 6.95 20.83 5.78
CA THR A 293 7.20 21.84 6.82
C THR A 293 7.31 21.20 8.20
N ALA A 294 6.43 20.25 8.53
CA ALA A 294 6.51 19.49 9.77
C ALA A 294 7.81 18.68 9.85
N ALA A 295 8.19 17.99 8.75
CA ALA A 295 9.42 17.22 8.67
C ALA A 295 10.67 18.08 8.93
N TYR A 296 10.73 19.30 8.39
CA TYR A 296 11.85 20.22 8.66
C TYR A 296 11.93 20.61 10.14
N ARG A 297 10.81 20.96 10.77
CA ARG A 297 10.76 21.32 12.20
C ARG A 297 11.17 20.15 13.10
N LEU A 298 10.70 18.95 12.77
CA LEU A 298 11.04 17.74 13.52
C LEU A 298 12.54 17.42 13.41
N ARG A 299 13.13 17.53 12.21
CA ARG A 299 14.58 17.34 12.00
C ARG A 299 15.42 18.39 12.74
N GLU A 300 14.99 19.65 12.76
CA GLU A 300 15.67 20.69 13.54
C GLU A 300 15.64 20.39 15.03
N LYS A 301 14.54 19.83 15.53
CA LYS A 301 14.35 19.52 16.95
C LYS A 301 15.03 18.22 17.40
N HIS A 302 15.06 17.20 16.55
CA HIS A 302 15.41 15.83 16.94
C HIS A 302 16.66 15.26 16.23
N GLY A 303 17.22 15.97 15.24
CA GLY A 303 18.28 15.45 14.37
C GLY A 303 17.77 14.71 13.16
#